data_AF-A0A4U0WWW4-F1
#
_entry.id   AF-A0A4U0WWW4-F1
#
_cell.length_a   1.000
_cell.length_b   1.000
_cell.length_c   1.000
_cell.angle_alpha   90.00
_cell.angle_beta   90.00
_cell.angle_gamma   90.00
#
_symmetry.space_group_name_H-M   'P 1'
#
loop_
_entity.id
_entity.type
_entity.pdbx_description
1 polymer ?
#
loop_
_entity_poly.entity_id
_entity_poly.type
_entity_poly.pdbx_seq_one_letter_code
_entity_poly.pdbx_strand_id
1 'polypeptide(L)'
;MRTRGRAAEPSVLDIPYLSTTYEIPHAELQTLLDSPTTDLVKEFLASLTNKGQDFDALKADKLKVDVELEKTVRTADTKARAQKAQVTKHVKETEELRTKLNEADSARESLASELAELRSSTSGSTAETSALRQRIDTLESSNRDALALVESKSTEKDRVATELSEQHSKLLGLRREINQLEERNQTLENAASSRKFKEQSLQQEIDLLKRNNEWQSSELQTRSQEHAKFRKERNARIASLQRELEDSNATVETLKRTETTLRQRLDDVQGKADEAFARIAGLQEDAVRKEQDFRTELDATKRLADLQAQNASTHKARLRDVQGQIEQLKEEAGDEIGRMQAEIETERVDKEQAERRVAELELAVERFEQAPRPGTPMRNGRLDVNTPSRFGSRAGSPTAMPGSLRKTINGLSYTELYSQWADAQQALENEKRRTKKLSDAMDELVVEMENRAPEMLETQQENSRLEQEILSISSMLDEAN
;
A
#
# COMPACT_ATOMS: atom_id res chain seq x y z
N MET A 1 -21.49 -189.32 53.39
CA MET A 1 -20.41 -190.32 53.56
C MET A 1 -20.83 -191.65 52.95
N ARG A 2 -19.88 -192.53 52.64
CA ARG A 2 -20.11 -193.96 52.33
C ARG A 2 -19.38 -194.77 53.40
N THR A 3 -20.07 -195.70 54.05
CA THR A 3 -19.43 -196.74 54.88
C THR A 3 -20.03 -198.09 54.50
N ARG A 4 -19.15 -199.01 54.09
CA ARG A 4 -19.45 -200.45 54.11
C ARG A 4 -19.43 -200.87 55.59
N GLY A 5 -20.23 -201.84 56.05
CA GLY A 5 -20.70 -203.01 55.33
C GLY A 5 -19.69 -204.14 55.51
N ARG A 6 -19.61 -204.68 56.74
CA ARG A 6 -18.83 -205.88 57.07
C ARG A 6 -19.81 -207.03 57.24
N ALA A 7 -19.88 -207.91 56.24
CA ALA A 7 -20.67 -209.13 56.33
C ALA A 7 -19.97 -210.16 57.23
N ALA A 8 -20.76 -211.07 57.79
CA ALA A 8 -20.30 -212.30 58.41
C ALA A 8 -21.06 -213.48 57.79
N GLU A 9 -20.35 -214.55 57.48
CA GLU A 9 -20.88 -215.88 57.19
C GLU A 9 -20.32 -216.86 58.23
N PRO A 10 -20.96 -218.00 58.49
CA PRO A 10 -22.40 -218.16 58.66
C PRO A 10 -22.72 -218.91 59.98
N SER A 11 -23.99 -219.22 60.22
CA SER A 11 -24.43 -220.27 61.17
C SER A 11 -24.08 -220.12 62.67
N VAL A 12 -23.74 -218.92 63.16
CA VAL A 12 -23.81 -218.58 64.59
C VAL A 12 -24.82 -217.46 64.77
N LEU A 13 -25.84 -217.69 65.60
CA LEU A 13 -26.83 -216.68 65.97
C LEU A 13 -26.21 -215.71 66.98
N ASP A 14 -26.09 -214.43 66.61
CA ASP A 14 -25.59 -213.38 67.49
C ASP A 14 -26.70 -212.95 68.47
N ILE A 15 -26.90 -213.75 69.52
CA ILE A 15 -27.94 -213.53 70.54
C ILE A 15 -27.82 -212.13 71.19
N PRO A 16 -26.61 -211.61 71.54
CA PRO A 16 -26.46 -210.24 72.03
C PRO A 16 -26.92 -209.15 71.03
N TYR A 17 -26.59 -209.28 69.74
CA TYR A 17 -27.05 -208.32 68.73
C TYR A 17 -28.56 -208.40 68.51
N LEU A 18 -29.14 -209.61 68.48
CA LEU A 18 -30.59 -209.78 68.39
C LEU A 18 -31.31 -209.22 69.63
N SER A 19 -30.81 -209.51 70.83
CA SER A 19 -31.32 -209.00 72.10
C SER A 19 -31.35 -207.46 72.15
N THR A 20 -30.29 -206.80 71.66
CA THR A 20 -30.20 -205.34 71.66
C THR A 20 -30.91 -204.65 70.49
N THR A 21 -31.06 -205.32 69.34
CA THR A 21 -31.73 -204.75 68.15
C THR A 21 -33.26 -204.91 68.22
N TYR A 22 -33.73 -206.02 68.80
CA TYR A 22 -35.15 -206.36 68.92
C TYR A 22 -35.68 -206.24 70.36
N GLU A 23 -34.84 -205.79 71.30
CA GLU A 23 -35.17 -205.44 72.69
C GLU A 23 -35.73 -206.63 73.52
N ILE A 24 -35.43 -207.87 73.12
CA ILE A 24 -35.83 -209.11 73.80
C ILE A 24 -34.76 -209.53 74.82
N PRO A 25 -35.12 -209.93 76.06
CA PRO A 25 -34.19 -210.52 77.02
C PRO A 25 -33.37 -211.70 76.48
N HIS A 26 -32.06 -211.68 76.70
CA HIS A 26 -31.13 -212.73 76.25
C HIS A 26 -31.47 -214.12 76.80
N ALA A 27 -32.09 -214.22 77.99
CA ALA A 27 -32.52 -215.49 78.57
C ALA A 27 -33.67 -216.15 77.78
N GLU A 28 -34.60 -215.35 77.26
CA GLU A 28 -35.76 -215.80 76.50
C GLU A 28 -35.36 -216.23 75.08
N LEU A 29 -34.43 -215.51 74.46
CA LEU A 29 -33.79 -215.94 73.20
C LEU A 29 -33.03 -217.26 73.33
N GLN A 30 -32.57 -217.60 74.53
CA GLN A 30 -31.81 -218.82 74.78
C GLN A 30 -32.72 -220.01 75.12
N THR A 31 -33.78 -219.83 75.91
CA THR A 31 -34.82 -220.87 76.08
C THR A 31 -35.64 -221.12 74.81
N LEU A 32 -35.79 -220.11 73.94
CA LEU A 32 -36.31 -220.26 72.57
C LEU A 32 -35.47 -221.22 71.72
N LEU A 33 -34.14 -221.25 71.94
CA LEU A 33 -33.20 -222.10 71.21
C LEU A 33 -33.13 -223.52 71.81
N ASP A 34 -33.03 -223.62 73.13
CA ASP A 34 -32.85 -224.89 73.86
C ASP A 34 -34.17 -225.69 74.00
N SER A 35 -35.33 -225.00 73.99
CA SER A 35 -36.66 -225.60 74.20
C SER A 35 -37.78 -224.80 73.52
N PRO A 36 -37.89 -224.81 72.18
CA PRO A 36 -38.82 -223.96 71.43
C PRO A 36 -40.29 -224.30 71.73
N THR A 37 -40.93 -223.49 72.57
CA THR A 37 -42.39 -223.45 72.74
C THR A 37 -43.02 -222.49 71.73
N THR A 38 -44.23 -222.81 71.29
CA THR A 38 -44.91 -222.11 70.18
C THR A 38 -45.24 -220.65 70.47
N ASP A 39 -45.30 -220.24 71.74
CA ASP A 39 -45.63 -218.86 72.12
C ASP A 39 -44.39 -217.96 72.17
N LEU A 40 -43.25 -218.46 72.68
CA LEU A 40 -41.95 -217.77 72.61
C LEU A 40 -41.52 -217.47 71.16
N VAL A 41 -41.82 -218.38 70.21
CA VAL A 41 -41.59 -218.14 68.77
C VAL A 41 -42.48 -217.00 68.23
N LYS A 42 -43.75 -216.93 68.66
CA LYS A 42 -44.66 -215.83 68.26
C LYS A 42 -44.19 -214.49 68.82
N GLU A 43 -43.71 -214.47 70.07
CA GLU A 43 -43.24 -213.26 70.74
C GLU A 43 -41.98 -212.69 70.08
N PHE A 44 -41.02 -213.55 69.72
CA PHE A 44 -39.88 -213.16 68.87
C PHE A 44 -40.32 -212.60 67.52
N LEU A 45 -41.24 -213.27 66.82
CA LEU A 45 -41.75 -212.80 65.53
C LEU A 45 -42.59 -211.51 65.64
N ALA A 46 -43.26 -211.28 66.77
CA ALA A 46 -44.00 -210.05 67.05
C ALA A 46 -43.04 -208.87 67.29
N SER A 47 -41.99 -209.05 68.08
CA SER A 47 -40.94 -208.03 68.25
C SER A 47 -40.21 -207.73 66.93
N LEU A 48 -39.85 -208.75 66.15
CA LEU A 48 -39.30 -208.59 64.79
C LEU A 48 -40.24 -207.80 63.89
N THR A 49 -41.56 -208.05 63.98
CA THR A 49 -42.59 -207.30 63.23
C THR A 49 -42.67 -205.85 63.69
N ASN A 50 -42.66 -205.60 65.01
CA ASN A 50 -42.69 -204.25 65.58
C ASN A 50 -41.45 -203.45 65.15
N LYS A 51 -40.25 -204.04 65.21
CA LYS A 51 -39.02 -203.35 64.78
C LYS A 51 -38.96 -203.11 63.26
N GLY A 52 -39.61 -203.97 62.48
CA GLY A 52 -39.88 -203.71 61.06
C GLY A 52 -40.77 -202.48 60.84
N GLN A 53 -41.85 -202.37 61.63
CA GLN A 53 -42.74 -201.20 61.60
C GLN A 53 -42.04 -199.91 62.07
N ASP A 54 -41.25 -199.96 63.14
CA ASP A 54 -40.38 -198.85 63.59
C ASP A 54 -39.45 -198.37 62.47
N PHE A 55 -38.79 -199.31 61.77
CA PHE A 55 -37.84 -198.98 60.71
C PHE A 55 -38.52 -198.35 59.50
N ASP A 56 -39.66 -198.89 59.04
CA ASP A 56 -40.41 -198.30 57.93
C ASP A 56 -41.07 -196.97 58.32
N ALA A 57 -41.47 -196.78 59.59
CA ALA A 57 -41.93 -195.49 60.11
C ALA A 57 -40.79 -194.45 60.13
N LEU A 58 -39.62 -194.79 60.68
CA LEU A 58 -38.44 -193.90 60.70
C LEU A 58 -37.98 -193.53 59.27
N LYS A 59 -38.07 -194.48 58.34
CA LYS A 59 -37.77 -194.29 56.91
C LYS A 59 -38.81 -193.41 56.21
N ALA A 60 -40.08 -193.50 56.58
CA ALA A 60 -41.13 -192.59 56.11
C ALA A 60 -40.94 -191.17 56.67
N ASP A 61 -40.65 -191.01 57.97
CA ASP A 61 -40.37 -189.71 58.59
C ASP A 61 -39.08 -189.09 58.02
N LYS A 62 -38.03 -189.86 57.78
CA LYS A 62 -36.82 -189.36 57.10
C LYS A 62 -37.15 -188.86 55.69
N LEU A 63 -37.97 -189.58 54.92
CA LEU A 63 -38.39 -189.17 53.58
C LEU A 63 -39.27 -187.91 53.62
N LYS A 64 -40.14 -187.80 54.63
CA LYS A 64 -40.93 -186.59 54.90
C LYS A 64 -40.04 -185.39 55.25
N VAL A 65 -39.05 -185.56 56.12
CA VAL A 65 -38.07 -184.51 56.47
C VAL A 65 -37.20 -184.13 55.27
N ASP A 66 -36.75 -185.08 54.44
CA ASP A 66 -36.04 -184.78 53.19
C ASP A 66 -36.92 -183.92 52.24
N VAL A 67 -38.21 -184.24 52.12
CA VAL A 67 -39.18 -183.49 51.30
C VAL A 67 -39.52 -182.11 51.90
N GLU A 68 -39.64 -181.99 53.23
CA GLU A 68 -39.85 -180.71 53.91
C GLU A 68 -38.60 -179.82 53.83
N LEU A 69 -37.40 -180.39 53.91
CA LEU A 69 -36.13 -179.70 53.66
C LEU A 69 -36.03 -179.25 52.20
N GLU A 70 -36.34 -180.10 51.23
CA GLU A 70 -36.30 -179.70 49.82
C GLU A 70 -37.35 -178.61 49.52
N LYS A 71 -38.56 -178.72 50.09
CA LYS A 71 -39.62 -177.71 49.98
C LYS A 71 -39.18 -176.38 50.60
N THR A 72 -38.57 -176.38 51.78
CA THR A 72 -38.07 -175.15 52.43
C THR A 72 -36.89 -174.53 51.69
N VAL A 73 -35.94 -175.33 51.19
CA VAL A 73 -34.83 -174.87 50.34
C VAL A 73 -35.34 -174.28 49.03
N ARG A 74 -36.27 -174.95 48.32
CA ARG A 74 -36.91 -174.42 47.11
C ARG A 74 -37.68 -173.11 47.40
N THR A 75 -38.34 -173.01 48.55
CA THR A 75 -39.06 -171.79 48.99
C THR A 75 -38.08 -170.66 49.37
N ALA A 76 -36.92 -170.99 49.95
CA ALA A 76 -35.89 -170.01 50.29
C ALA A 76 -35.17 -169.50 49.03
N ASP A 77 -34.80 -170.38 48.10
CA ASP A 77 -34.17 -170.01 46.83
C ASP A 77 -35.12 -169.18 45.94
N THR A 78 -36.40 -169.54 45.83
CA THR A 78 -37.38 -168.72 45.11
C THR A 78 -37.57 -167.33 45.75
N LYS A 79 -37.63 -167.23 47.08
CA LYS A 79 -37.63 -165.93 47.79
C LYS A 79 -36.33 -165.14 47.57
N ALA A 80 -35.16 -165.79 47.66
CA ALA A 80 -33.86 -165.15 47.46
C ALA A 80 -33.69 -164.66 46.02
N ARG A 81 -34.15 -165.42 45.02
CA ARG A 81 -34.21 -164.99 43.60
C ARG A 81 -35.15 -163.80 43.41
N ALA A 82 -36.34 -163.82 44.02
CA ALA A 82 -37.29 -162.72 43.95
C ALA A 82 -36.73 -161.43 44.60
N GLN A 83 -36.16 -161.53 45.80
CA GLN A 83 -35.48 -160.41 46.47
C GLN A 83 -34.28 -159.91 45.67
N LYS A 84 -33.46 -160.80 45.12
CA LYS A 84 -32.32 -160.42 44.25
C LYS A 84 -32.80 -159.70 42.99
N ALA A 85 -33.87 -160.16 42.35
CA ALA A 85 -34.48 -159.49 41.20
C ALA A 85 -35.05 -158.11 41.57
N GLN A 86 -35.69 -157.98 42.74
CA GLN A 86 -36.17 -156.69 43.24
C GLN A 86 -35.03 -155.73 43.56
N VAL A 87 -33.94 -156.20 44.18
CA VAL A 87 -32.73 -155.39 44.44
C VAL A 87 -32.08 -154.97 43.12
N THR A 88 -31.90 -155.86 42.14
CA THR A 88 -31.34 -155.46 40.83
C THR A 88 -32.27 -154.52 40.05
N LYS A 89 -33.58 -154.58 40.26
CA LYS A 89 -34.52 -153.58 39.74
C LYS A 89 -34.32 -152.22 40.42
N HIS A 90 -34.32 -152.15 41.75
CA HIS A 90 -34.16 -150.89 42.47
C HIS A 90 -32.76 -150.26 42.30
N VAL A 91 -31.71 -151.06 42.11
CA VAL A 91 -30.38 -150.56 41.71
C VAL A 91 -30.48 -149.84 40.37
N LYS A 92 -31.07 -150.46 39.34
CA LYS A 92 -31.28 -149.80 38.03
C LYS A 92 -32.15 -148.55 38.12
N GLU A 93 -33.25 -148.60 38.88
CA GLU A 93 -34.12 -147.43 39.09
C GLU A 93 -33.37 -146.28 39.78
N THR A 94 -32.49 -146.57 40.74
CA THR A 94 -31.66 -145.54 41.39
C THR A 94 -30.48 -145.07 40.54
N GLU A 95 -29.94 -145.90 39.64
CA GLU A 95 -28.98 -145.50 38.62
C GLU A 95 -29.63 -144.55 37.60
N GLU A 96 -30.80 -144.92 37.05
CA GLU A 96 -31.58 -144.08 36.14
C GLU A 96 -32.04 -142.75 36.77
N LEU A 97 -32.41 -142.75 38.05
CA LEU A 97 -32.76 -141.52 38.75
C LEU A 97 -31.53 -140.64 39.02
N ARG A 98 -30.34 -141.23 39.21
CA ARG A 98 -29.07 -140.48 39.32
C ARG A 98 -28.62 -139.88 38.00
N THR A 99 -28.77 -140.58 36.86
CA THR A 99 -28.46 -139.98 35.55
C THR A 99 -29.42 -138.82 35.26
N LYS A 100 -30.73 -139.02 35.43
CA LYS A 100 -31.75 -137.98 35.24
C LYS A 100 -31.56 -136.78 36.18
N LEU A 101 -31.10 -137.00 37.42
CA LEU A 101 -30.74 -135.92 38.34
C LEU A 101 -29.51 -135.15 37.86
N ASN A 102 -28.42 -135.84 37.49
CA ASN A 102 -27.21 -135.20 36.97
C ASN A 102 -27.48 -134.43 35.65
N GLU A 103 -28.32 -134.97 34.76
CA GLU A 103 -28.79 -134.31 33.54
C GLU A 103 -29.58 -133.04 33.86
N ALA A 104 -30.51 -133.10 34.82
CA ALA A 104 -31.31 -131.97 35.26
C ALA A 104 -30.48 -130.88 35.97
N ASP A 105 -29.52 -131.25 36.82
CA ASP A 105 -28.61 -130.29 37.46
C ASP A 105 -27.64 -129.67 36.45
N SER A 106 -27.12 -130.44 35.48
CA SER A 106 -26.29 -129.89 34.38
C SER A 106 -27.08 -128.88 33.53
N ALA A 107 -28.34 -129.18 33.20
CA ALA A 107 -29.22 -128.26 32.50
C ALA A 107 -29.57 -127.02 33.35
N ARG A 108 -29.74 -127.19 34.67
CA ARG A 108 -29.98 -126.10 35.63
C ARG A 108 -28.77 -125.18 35.74
N GLU A 109 -27.54 -125.71 35.71
CA GLU A 109 -26.30 -124.93 35.70
C GLU A 109 -26.10 -124.20 34.36
N SER A 110 -26.35 -124.84 33.21
CA SER A 110 -26.34 -124.17 31.89
C SER A 110 -27.30 -122.98 31.87
N LEU A 111 -28.59 -123.22 32.19
CA LEU A 111 -29.61 -122.18 32.24
C LEU A 111 -29.29 -121.09 33.26
N ALA A 112 -28.68 -121.42 34.40
CA ALA A 112 -28.24 -120.41 35.37
C ALA A 112 -27.10 -119.53 34.82
N SER A 113 -26.17 -120.10 34.04
CA SER A 113 -25.10 -119.36 33.37
C SER A 113 -25.62 -118.46 32.24
N GLU A 114 -26.51 -118.98 31.39
CA GLU A 114 -27.19 -118.22 30.33
C GLU A 114 -28.00 -117.05 30.91
N LEU A 115 -28.72 -117.26 32.01
CA LEU A 115 -29.51 -116.21 32.67
C LEU A 115 -28.60 -115.18 33.37
N ALA A 116 -27.41 -115.57 33.84
CA ALA A 116 -26.40 -114.63 34.34
C ALA A 116 -25.78 -113.79 33.20
N GLU A 117 -25.48 -114.40 32.06
CA GLU A 117 -24.95 -113.72 30.86
C GLU A 117 -25.98 -112.77 30.24
N LEU A 118 -27.26 -113.19 30.16
CA LEU A 118 -28.37 -112.33 29.74
C LEU A 118 -28.60 -111.15 30.69
N ARG A 119 -28.44 -111.34 32.01
CA ARG A 119 -28.47 -110.22 32.97
C ARG A 119 -27.29 -109.27 32.78
N SER A 120 -26.09 -109.81 32.57
CA SER A 120 -24.87 -109.03 32.32
C SER A 120 -25.04 -108.15 31.07
N SER A 121 -25.32 -108.77 29.92
CA SER A 121 -25.55 -108.08 28.64
C SER A 121 -26.72 -107.10 28.68
N THR A 122 -27.85 -107.43 29.34
CA THR A 122 -28.97 -106.49 29.54
C THR A 122 -28.53 -105.27 30.35
N SER A 123 -27.79 -105.46 31.44
CA SER A 123 -27.30 -104.35 32.26
C SER A 123 -26.29 -103.46 31.53
N GLY A 124 -25.39 -104.06 30.75
CA GLY A 124 -24.47 -103.35 29.84
C GLY A 124 -25.22 -102.50 28.81
N SER A 125 -26.14 -103.12 28.06
CA SER A 125 -26.95 -102.42 27.04
C SER A 125 -27.84 -101.31 27.66
N THR A 126 -28.32 -101.50 28.89
CA THR A 126 -29.07 -100.46 29.63
C THR A 126 -28.16 -99.29 30.00
N ALA A 127 -26.93 -99.56 30.45
CA ALA A 127 -25.93 -98.53 30.75
C ALA A 127 -25.48 -97.76 29.48
N GLU A 128 -25.22 -98.47 28.38
CA GLU A 128 -24.94 -97.89 27.06
C GLU A 128 -26.09 -96.99 26.58
N THR A 129 -27.33 -97.46 26.68
CA THR A 129 -28.53 -96.69 26.32
C THR A 129 -28.66 -95.42 27.17
N SER A 130 -28.31 -95.48 28.46
CA SER A 130 -28.29 -94.32 29.36
C SER A 130 -27.19 -93.32 28.97
N ALA A 131 -25.97 -93.80 28.71
CA ALA A 131 -24.85 -92.96 28.28
C ALA A 131 -25.08 -92.31 26.91
N LEU A 132 -25.71 -93.03 25.97
CA LEU A 132 -26.11 -92.49 24.67
C LEU A 132 -27.17 -91.40 24.80
N ARG A 133 -28.16 -91.54 25.69
CA ARG A 133 -29.14 -90.49 25.98
C ARG A 133 -28.47 -89.24 26.56
N GLN A 134 -27.64 -89.37 27.60
CA GLN A 134 -26.89 -88.25 28.16
C GLN A 134 -25.99 -87.56 27.12
N ARG A 135 -25.42 -88.32 26.17
CA ARG A 135 -24.64 -87.77 25.06
C ARG A 135 -25.51 -87.06 24.01
N ILE A 136 -26.74 -87.51 23.77
CA ILE A 136 -27.72 -86.78 22.94
C ILE A 136 -28.13 -85.48 23.64
N ASP A 137 -28.53 -85.53 24.92
CA ASP A 137 -28.97 -84.35 25.68
C ASP A 137 -27.90 -83.24 25.71
N THR A 138 -26.64 -83.63 25.93
CA THR A 138 -25.50 -82.68 25.93
C THR A 138 -25.14 -82.16 24.53
N LEU A 139 -25.25 -82.98 23.48
CA LEU A 139 -25.09 -82.51 22.09
C LEU A 139 -26.24 -81.59 21.67
N GLU A 140 -27.48 -81.85 22.09
CA GLU A 140 -28.61 -80.96 21.82
C GLU A 140 -28.47 -79.62 22.54
N SER A 141 -28.03 -79.60 23.81
CA SER A 141 -27.73 -78.35 24.51
C SER A 141 -26.66 -77.56 23.77
N SER A 142 -25.51 -78.18 23.50
CA SER A 142 -24.40 -77.56 22.78
C SER A 142 -24.81 -77.03 21.39
N ASN A 143 -25.71 -77.71 20.69
CA ASN A 143 -26.24 -77.26 19.41
C ASN A 143 -27.20 -76.05 19.57
N ARG A 144 -28.07 -76.04 20.60
CA ARG A 144 -28.91 -74.87 20.93
C ARG A 144 -28.04 -73.65 21.29
N ASP A 145 -27.01 -73.85 22.10
CA ASP A 145 -26.06 -72.81 22.51
C ASP A 145 -25.27 -72.26 21.31
N ALA A 146 -24.82 -73.15 20.41
CA ALA A 146 -24.14 -72.77 19.16
C ALA A 146 -25.06 -72.01 18.19
N LEU A 147 -26.32 -72.40 18.05
CA LEU A 147 -27.30 -71.69 17.22
C LEU A 147 -27.60 -70.30 17.78
N ALA A 148 -27.79 -70.17 19.10
CA ALA A 148 -27.98 -68.87 19.76
C ALA A 148 -26.75 -67.95 19.59
N LEU A 149 -25.54 -68.50 19.63
CA LEU A 149 -24.30 -67.76 19.35
C LEU A 149 -24.23 -67.30 17.88
N VAL A 150 -24.62 -68.14 16.92
CA VAL A 150 -24.67 -67.80 15.49
C VAL A 150 -25.72 -66.73 15.20
N GLU A 151 -26.91 -66.83 15.79
CA GLU A 151 -27.98 -65.82 15.66
C GLU A 151 -27.54 -64.47 16.25
N SER A 152 -27.00 -64.48 17.47
CA SER A 152 -26.39 -63.31 18.10
C SER A 152 -25.33 -62.66 17.21
N LYS A 153 -24.38 -63.44 16.69
CA LYS A 153 -23.34 -62.94 15.77
C LYS A 153 -23.85 -62.49 14.41
N SER A 154 -24.99 -62.99 13.93
CA SER A 154 -25.66 -62.42 12.76
C SER A 154 -26.21 -61.03 13.08
N THR A 155 -26.99 -60.89 14.16
CA THR A 155 -27.56 -59.58 14.54
C THR A 155 -26.50 -58.52 14.81
N GLU A 156 -25.36 -58.89 15.40
CA GLU A 156 -24.19 -58.01 15.58
C GLU A 156 -23.59 -57.59 14.24
N LYS A 157 -23.42 -58.52 13.29
CA LYS A 157 -22.91 -58.25 11.95
C LYS A 157 -23.86 -57.35 11.14
N ASP A 158 -25.16 -57.63 11.19
CA ASP A 158 -26.19 -56.86 10.48
C ASP A 158 -26.26 -55.44 11.05
N ARG A 159 -26.18 -55.29 12.38
CA ARG A 159 -26.03 -54.00 13.04
C ARG A 159 -24.78 -53.24 12.56
N VAL A 160 -23.60 -53.87 12.60
CA VAL A 160 -22.35 -53.23 12.13
C VAL A 160 -22.43 -52.84 10.64
N ALA A 161 -23.12 -53.62 9.80
CA ALA A 161 -23.37 -53.26 8.41
C ALA A 161 -24.28 -52.02 8.28
N THR A 162 -25.33 -51.89 9.10
CA THR A 162 -26.17 -50.67 9.13
C THR A 162 -25.39 -49.45 9.64
N GLU A 163 -24.62 -49.58 10.71
CA GLU A 163 -23.79 -48.50 11.26
C GLU A 163 -22.73 -48.05 10.24
N LEU A 164 -22.07 -48.98 9.55
CA LEU A 164 -21.12 -48.68 8.47
C LEU A 164 -21.77 -47.93 7.29
N SER A 165 -22.99 -48.34 6.89
CA SER A 165 -23.77 -47.67 5.85
C SER A 165 -24.15 -46.24 6.24
N GLU A 166 -24.59 -46.03 7.49
CA GLU A 166 -24.84 -44.69 8.03
C GLU A 166 -23.58 -43.81 8.03
N GLN A 167 -22.44 -44.33 8.49
CA GLN A 167 -21.18 -43.56 8.52
C GLN A 167 -20.69 -43.23 7.11
N HIS A 168 -20.86 -44.14 6.14
CA HIS A 168 -20.57 -43.85 4.74
C HIS A 168 -21.47 -42.75 4.17
N SER A 169 -22.78 -42.79 4.46
CA SER A 169 -23.72 -41.72 4.09
C SER A 169 -23.34 -40.37 4.71
N LYS A 170 -23.03 -40.34 6.01
CA LYS A 170 -22.57 -39.14 6.74
C LYS A 170 -21.28 -38.57 6.13
N LEU A 171 -20.30 -39.42 5.82
CA LEU A 171 -19.05 -39.05 5.15
C LEU A 171 -19.27 -38.48 3.74
N LEU A 172 -20.20 -39.05 2.96
CA LEU A 172 -20.61 -38.48 1.67
C LEU A 172 -21.39 -37.17 1.83
N GLY A 173 -22.12 -36.98 2.93
CA GLY A 173 -22.75 -35.70 3.29
C GLY A 173 -21.70 -34.62 3.54
N LEU A 174 -20.79 -34.87 4.49
CA LEU A 174 -19.71 -33.95 4.86
C LEU A 174 -18.80 -33.61 3.67
N ARG A 175 -18.47 -34.57 2.79
CA ARG A 175 -17.72 -34.27 1.56
C ARG A 175 -18.45 -33.29 0.62
N ARG A 176 -19.78 -33.39 0.48
CA ARG A 176 -20.54 -32.41 -0.33
C ARG A 176 -20.58 -31.04 0.34
N GLU A 177 -20.62 -30.99 1.67
CA GLU A 177 -20.57 -29.74 2.43
C GLU A 177 -19.20 -29.06 2.33
N ILE A 178 -18.10 -29.81 2.47
CA ILE A 178 -16.72 -29.33 2.26
C ILE A 178 -16.57 -28.73 0.87
N ASN A 179 -16.90 -29.47 -0.20
CA ASN A 179 -16.81 -28.95 -1.57
C ASN A 179 -17.63 -27.66 -1.77
N GLN A 180 -18.82 -27.56 -1.16
CA GLN A 180 -19.63 -26.34 -1.20
C GLN A 180 -19.09 -25.17 -0.35
N LEU A 181 -18.30 -25.45 0.68
CA LEU A 181 -17.61 -24.43 1.47
C LEU A 181 -16.36 -23.94 0.73
N GLU A 182 -15.64 -24.84 0.07
CA GLU A 182 -14.50 -24.53 -0.82
C GLU A 182 -14.94 -23.64 -2.00
N GLU A 183 -16.04 -23.99 -2.68
CA GLU A 183 -16.62 -23.16 -3.77
C GLU A 183 -17.05 -21.77 -3.27
N ARG A 184 -17.66 -21.68 -2.08
CA ARG A 184 -18.00 -20.40 -1.45
C ARG A 184 -16.77 -19.60 -1.04
N ASN A 185 -15.72 -20.26 -0.57
CA ASN A 185 -14.47 -19.58 -0.19
C ASN A 185 -13.77 -19.01 -1.43
N GLN A 186 -13.62 -19.80 -2.50
CA GLN A 186 -13.02 -19.36 -3.76
C GLN A 186 -13.80 -18.20 -4.40
N THR A 187 -15.14 -18.24 -4.36
CA THR A 187 -15.96 -17.13 -4.88
C THR A 187 -15.90 -15.87 -4.02
N LEU A 188 -15.77 -15.99 -2.69
CA LEU A 188 -15.51 -14.87 -1.80
C LEU A 188 -14.10 -14.27 -2.00
N GLU A 189 -13.08 -15.10 -2.20
CA GLU A 189 -11.70 -14.67 -2.46
C GLU A 189 -11.57 -13.97 -3.81
N ASN A 190 -12.22 -14.49 -4.86
CA ASN A 190 -12.34 -13.83 -6.16
C ASN A 190 -13.08 -12.48 -6.07
N ALA A 191 -14.11 -12.38 -5.22
CA ALA A 191 -14.79 -11.11 -4.95
C ALA A 191 -13.92 -10.13 -4.13
N ALA A 192 -13.10 -10.63 -3.20
CA ALA A 192 -12.20 -9.82 -2.39
C ALA A 192 -11.04 -9.25 -3.22
N SER A 193 -10.41 -10.06 -4.08
CA SER A 193 -9.37 -9.60 -5.00
C SER A 193 -9.91 -8.58 -6.02
N SER A 194 -11.08 -8.83 -6.61
CA SER A 194 -11.78 -7.88 -7.48
C SER A 194 -12.06 -6.54 -6.78
N ARG A 195 -12.51 -6.56 -5.53
CA ARG A 195 -12.69 -5.35 -4.71
C ARG A 195 -11.37 -4.63 -4.45
N LYS A 196 -10.29 -5.35 -4.11
CA LYS A 196 -8.96 -4.78 -3.86
C LYS A 196 -8.38 -4.08 -5.09
N PHE A 197 -8.53 -4.67 -6.28
CA PHE A 197 -8.13 -4.00 -7.54
C PHE A 197 -8.95 -2.74 -7.81
N LYS A 198 -10.27 -2.76 -7.54
CA LYS A 198 -11.13 -1.57 -7.69
C LYS A 198 -10.79 -0.48 -6.66
N GLU A 199 -10.47 -0.86 -5.43
CA GLU A 199 -10.01 0.05 -4.38
C GLU A 199 -8.68 0.70 -4.75
N GLN A 200 -7.70 -0.08 -5.24
CA GLN A 200 -6.43 0.45 -5.75
C GLN A 200 -6.61 1.40 -6.94
N SER A 201 -7.51 1.08 -7.87
CA SER A 201 -7.83 1.95 -9.01
C SER A 201 -8.48 3.28 -8.57
N LEU A 202 -9.43 3.23 -7.63
CA LEU A 202 -10.04 4.43 -7.06
C LEU A 202 -9.04 5.26 -6.23
N GLN A 203 -8.12 4.61 -5.51
CA GLN A 203 -7.06 5.30 -4.76
C GLN A 203 -6.10 6.03 -5.72
N GLN A 204 -5.72 5.40 -6.85
CA GLN A 204 -4.93 6.04 -7.90
C GLN A 204 -5.67 7.23 -8.52
N GLU A 205 -6.96 7.11 -8.81
CA GLU A 205 -7.80 8.22 -9.29
C GLU A 205 -7.85 9.38 -8.29
N ILE A 206 -8.06 9.08 -7.00
CA ILE A 206 -8.06 10.06 -5.90
C ILE A 206 -6.71 10.79 -5.81
N ASP A 207 -5.58 10.09 -5.92
CA ASP A 207 -4.26 10.72 -5.81
C ASP A 207 -3.87 11.50 -7.07
N LEU A 208 -4.35 11.11 -8.25
CA LEU A 208 -4.26 11.94 -9.46
C LEU A 208 -5.11 13.22 -9.34
N LEU A 209 -6.34 13.11 -8.80
CA LEU A 209 -7.23 14.25 -8.56
C LEU A 209 -6.64 15.23 -7.52
N LYS A 210 -6.02 14.74 -6.44
CA LYS A 210 -5.27 15.56 -5.48
C LYS A 210 -4.15 16.34 -6.16
N ARG A 211 -3.24 15.65 -6.87
CA ARG A 211 -2.10 16.28 -7.57
C ARG A 211 -2.56 17.34 -8.58
N ASN A 212 -3.66 17.07 -9.30
CA ASN A 212 -4.27 18.03 -10.22
C ASN A 212 -4.83 19.26 -9.47
N ASN A 213 -5.51 19.06 -8.34
CA ASN A 213 -6.02 20.16 -7.52
C ASN A 213 -4.91 21.00 -6.88
N GLU A 214 -3.86 20.35 -6.36
CA GLU A 214 -2.64 20.99 -5.85
C GLU A 214 -1.95 21.84 -6.93
N TRP A 215 -1.81 21.30 -8.16
CA TRP A 215 -1.25 22.03 -9.30
C TRP A 215 -2.12 23.22 -9.70
N GLN A 216 -3.44 23.05 -9.83
CA GLN A 216 -4.38 24.13 -10.16
C GLN A 216 -4.37 25.23 -9.09
N SER A 217 -4.30 24.86 -7.81
CA SER A 217 -4.21 25.78 -6.68
C SER A 217 -2.90 26.57 -6.71
N SER A 218 -1.77 25.90 -6.98
CA SER A 218 -0.44 26.50 -7.12
C SER A 218 -0.35 27.47 -8.30
N GLU A 219 -0.87 27.10 -9.47
CA GLU A 219 -0.94 27.96 -10.66
C GLU A 219 -1.85 29.18 -10.38
N LEU A 220 -3.04 28.98 -9.79
CA LEU A 220 -3.93 30.08 -9.41
C LEU A 220 -3.29 31.03 -8.39
N GLN A 221 -2.60 30.50 -7.38
CA GLN A 221 -1.84 31.28 -6.41
C GLN A 221 -0.71 32.07 -7.08
N THR A 222 0.01 31.44 -8.02
CA THR A 222 1.10 32.06 -8.78
C THR A 222 0.58 33.20 -9.66
N ARG A 223 -0.48 32.97 -10.46
CA ARG A 223 -1.12 34.00 -11.29
C ARG A 223 -1.69 35.14 -10.45
N SER A 224 -2.29 34.85 -9.30
CA SER A 224 -2.77 35.87 -8.36
C SER A 224 -1.62 36.75 -7.85
N GLN A 225 -0.47 36.16 -7.50
CA GLN A 225 0.73 36.89 -7.11
C GLN A 225 1.35 37.70 -8.27
N GLU A 226 1.41 37.14 -9.48
CA GLU A 226 1.86 37.86 -10.69
C GLU A 226 0.97 39.09 -10.98
N HIS A 227 -0.35 38.93 -10.98
CA HIS A 227 -1.28 40.05 -11.17
C HIS A 227 -1.24 41.07 -10.02
N ALA A 228 -0.97 40.64 -8.78
CA ALA A 228 -0.75 41.55 -7.66
C ALA A 228 0.57 42.33 -7.80
N LYS A 229 1.66 41.68 -8.24
CA LYS A 229 2.95 42.29 -8.52
C LYS A 229 2.86 43.28 -9.68
N PHE A 230 2.28 42.88 -10.81
CA PHE A 230 2.07 43.74 -11.99
C PHE A 230 1.27 45.00 -11.64
N ARG A 231 0.18 44.88 -10.84
CA ARG A 231 -0.58 46.06 -10.37
C ARG A 231 0.26 46.98 -9.48
N LYS A 232 1.06 46.44 -8.55
CA LYS A 232 1.99 47.23 -7.72
C LYS A 232 3.03 47.98 -8.57
N GLU A 233 3.65 47.29 -9.53
CA GLU A 233 4.66 47.87 -10.43
C GLU A 233 4.07 48.96 -11.35
N ARG A 234 2.87 48.73 -11.91
CA ARG A 234 2.16 49.73 -12.72
C ARG A 234 1.76 50.95 -11.90
N ASN A 235 1.22 50.76 -10.69
CA ASN A 235 0.88 51.88 -9.81
C ASN A 235 2.13 52.66 -9.36
N ALA A 236 3.25 51.97 -9.09
CA ALA A 236 4.53 52.62 -8.79
C ALA A 236 5.07 53.44 -9.98
N ARG A 237 4.97 52.91 -11.22
CA ARG A 237 5.39 53.68 -12.41
C ARG A 237 4.46 54.87 -12.70
N ILE A 238 3.16 54.73 -12.44
CA ILE A 238 2.20 55.86 -12.53
C ILE A 238 2.57 56.95 -11.52
N ALA A 239 2.81 56.59 -10.24
CA ALA A 239 3.22 57.55 -9.21
C ALA A 239 4.59 58.21 -9.51
N SER A 240 5.53 57.48 -10.12
CA SER A 240 6.79 58.03 -10.63
C SER A 240 6.54 59.07 -11.73
N LEU A 241 5.75 58.71 -12.74
CA LEU A 241 5.40 59.60 -13.86
C LEU A 241 4.60 60.83 -13.42
N GLN A 242 3.75 60.71 -12.39
CA GLN A 242 3.03 61.84 -11.80
C GLN A 242 3.99 62.82 -11.12
N ARG A 243 4.98 62.34 -10.36
CA ARG A 243 6.03 63.19 -9.78
C ARG A 243 6.92 63.82 -10.86
N GLU A 244 7.38 63.03 -11.84
CA GLU A 244 8.13 63.52 -13.01
C GLU A 244 7.37 64.66 -13.74
N LEU A 245 6.04 64.55 -13.84
CA LEU A 245 5.16 65.56 -14.43
C LEU A 245 4.93 66.78 -13.51
N GLU A 246 4.77 66.58 -12.21
CA GLU A 246 4.63 67.65 -11.20
C GLU A 246 5.90 68.49 -11.10
N ASP A 247 7.07 67.85 -11.01
CA ASP A 247 8.39 68.49 -11.04
C ASP A 247 8.60 69.25 -12.36
N SER A 248 8.29 68.62 -13.50
CA SER A 248 8.38 69.27 -14.81
C SER A 248 7.48 70.51 -14.88
N ASN A 249 6.21 70.42 -14.46
CA ASN A 249 5.30 71.57 -14.40
C ASN A 249 5.81 72.66 -13.46
N ALA A 250 6.42 72.32 -12.32
CA ALA A 250 7.04 73.30 -11.42
C ALA A 250 8.25 74.00 -12.06
N THR A 251 9.09 73.29 -12.84
CA THR A 251 10.16 73.94 -13.63
C THR A 251 9.59 74.85 -14.72
N VAL A 252 8.52 74.45 -15.40
CA VAL A 252 7.84 75.28 -16.42
C VAL A 252 7.24 76.54 -15.78
N GLU A 253 6.57 76.43 -14.63
CA GLU A 253 5.98 77.59 -13.93
C GLU A 253 7.04 78.54 -13.36
N THR A 254 8.17 78.03 -12.87
CA THR A 254 9.29 78.89 -12.45
C THR A 254 9.97 79.56 -13.65
N LEU A 255 10.15 78.86 -14.77
CA LEU A 255 10.67 79.44 -16.01
C LEU A 255 9.75 80.54 -16.55
N LYS A 256 8.42 80.33 -16.61
CA LYS A 256 7.45 81.38 -16.96
C LYS A 256 7.56 82.61 -16.07
N ARG A 257 7.71 82.44 -14.75
CA ARG A 257 7.86 83.58 -13.80
C ARG A 257 9.16 84.33 -14.03
N THR A 258 10.26 83.64 -14.31
CA THR A 258 11.52 84.30 -14.69
C THR A 258 11.41 84.99 -16.05
N GLU A 259 10.72 84.39 -17.02
CA GLU A 259 10.47 84.99 -18.33
C GLU A 259 9.64 86.28 -18.20
N THR A 260 8.53 86.28 -17.46
CA THR A 260 7.73 87.49 -17.24
C THR A 260 8.52 88.57 -16.51
N THR A 261 9.39 88.19 -15.57
CA THR A 261 10.29 89.13 -14.88
C THR A 261 11.35 89.71 -15.83
N LEU A 262 11.86 88.91 -16.78
CA LEU A 262 12.80 89.36 -17.80
C LEU A 262 12.14 90.24 -18.86
N ARG A 263 10.90 89.95 -19.26
CA ARG A 263 10.08 90.81 -20.13
C ARG A 263 9.82 92.16 -19.47
N GLN A 264 9.34 92.17 -18.23
CA GLN A 264 9.17 93.42 -17.45
C GLN A 264 10.46 94.22 -17.35
N ARG A 265 11.63 93.58 -17.12
CA ARG A 265 12.94 94.25 -17.12
C ARG A 265 13.35 94.78 -18.49
N LEU A 266 12.97 94.12 -19.58
CA LEU A 266 13.20 94.59 -20.95
C LEU A 266 12.34 95.83 -21.23
N ASP A 267 11.05 95.79 -20.89
CA ASP A 267 10.12 96.90 -21.01
C ASP A 267 10.60 98.12 -20.17
N ASP A 268 11.06 97.88 -18.94
CA ASP A 268 11.68 98.86 -18.04
C ASP A 268 12.93 99.52 -18.62
N VAL A 269 13.76 98.77 -19.35
CA VAL A 269 15.00 99.25 -19.96
C VAL A 269 14.72 99.96 -21.27
N GLN A 270 13.76 99.46 -22.05
CA GLN A 270 13.28 100.12 -23.27
C GLN A 270 12.64 101.46 -22.94
N GLY A 271 11.74 101.53 -21.95
CA GLY A 271 11.16 102.81 -21.49
C GLY A 271 12.22 103.81 -21.04
N LYS A 272 13.26 103.37 -20.31
CA LYS A 272 14.40 104.23 -19.92
C LYS A 272 15.24 104.68 -21.13
N ALA A 273 15.34 103.87 -22.17
CA ALA A 273 15.99 104.24 -23.43
C ALA A 273 15.15 105.23 -24.24
N ASP A 274 13.83 105.01 -24.35
CA ASP A 274 12.89 105.91 -25.03
C ASP A 274 12.81 107.27 -24.32
N GLU A 275 12.77 107.30 -22.99
CA GLU A 275 12.95 108.54 -22.22
C GLU A 275 14.32 109.21 -22.49
N ALA A 276 15.40 108.43 -22.63
CA ALA A 276 16.72 108.98 -22.91
C ALA A 276 16.79 109.58 -24.33
N PHE A 277 16.18 108.94 -25.32
CA PHE A 277 16.02 109.49 -26.66
C PHE A 277 15.13 110.74 -26.66
N ALA A 278 14.03 110.75 -25.92
CA ALA A 278 13.18 111.94 -25.75
C ALA A 278 13.93 113.10 -25.07
N ARG A 279 14.75 112.82 -24.05
CA ARG A 279 15.65 113.81 -23.42
C ARG A 279 16.70 114.33 -24.39
N ILE A 280 17.30 113.46 -25.22
CA ILE A 280 18.28 113.86 -26.25
C ILE A 280 17.60 114.72 -27.33
N ALA A 281 16.42 114.34 -27.81
CA ALA A 281 15.65 115.10 -28.79
C ALA A 281 15.26 116.49 -28.23
N GLY A 282 14.74 116.55 -27.00
CA GLY A 282 14.44 117.81 -26.33
C GLY A 282 15.67 118.70 -26.18
N LEU A 283 16.84 118.16 -25.78
CA LEU A 283 18.11 118.90 -25.73
C LEU A 283 18.61 119.36 -27.11
N GLN A 284 18.31 118.60 -28.18
CA GLN A 284 18.62 119.00 -29.56
C GLN A 284 17.69 120.10 -30.05
N GLU A 285 16.38 120.03 -29.77
CA GLU A 285 15.43 121.11 -30.06
C GLU A 285 15.79 122.39 -29.29
N ASP A 286 16.14 122.28 -28.01
CA ASP A 286 16.63 123.40 -27.19
C ASP A 286 17.92 124.02 -27.74
N ALA A 287 18.82 123.20 -28.29
CA ALA A 287 20.06 123.65 -28.91
C ALA A 287 19.81 124.32 -30.28
N VAL A 288 18.98 123.73 -31.14
CA VAL A 288 18.56 124.30 -32.43
C VAL A 288 17.80 125.61 -32.22
N ARG A 289 16.93 125.68 -31.22
CA ARG A 289 16.22 126.90 -30.83
C ARG A 289 17.20 127.98 -30.38
N LYS A 290 18.13 127.68 -29.47
CA LYS A 290 19.18 128.63 -29.05
C LYS A 290 20.03 129.09 -30.25
N GLU A 291 20.36 128.19 -31.18
CA GLU A 291 21.08 128.57 -32.40
C GLU A 291 20.23 129.48 -33.31
N GLN A 292 18.93 129.21 -33.44
CA GLN A 292 18.01 130.06 -34.20
C GLN A 292 17.83 131.43 -33.54
N ASP A 293 17.64 131.48 -32.22
CA ASP A 293 17.55 132.72 -31.44
C ASP A 293 18.84 133.54 -31.64
N PHE A 294 20.04 132.94 -31.46
CA PHE A 294 21.33 133.58 -31.76
C PHE A 294 21.47 134.03 -33.23
N ARG A 295 20.97 133.26 -34.21
CA ARG A 295 20.94 133.69 -35.62
C ARG A 295 20.03 134.90 -35.82
N THR A 296 18.88 134.98 -35.15
CA THR A 296 18.00 136.16 -35.23
C THR A 296 18.59 137.38 -34.52
N GLU A 297 19.31 137.20 -33.41
CA GLU A 297 20.10 138.28 -32.78
C GLU A 297 21.23 138.75 -33.69
N LEU A 298 21.93 137.83 -34.37
CA LEU A 298 22.96 138.17 -35.36
C LEU A 298 22.38 138.91 -36.58
N ASP A 299 21.20 138.55 -37.06
CA ASP A 299 20.56 139.27 -38.17
C ASP A 299 19.91 140.60 -37.73
N ALA A 300 19.43 140.70 -36.49
CA ALA A 300 18.98 141.97 -35.91
C ALA A 300 20.15 142.94 -35.68
N THR A 301 21.28 142.46 -35.17
CA THR A 301 22.49 143.27 -34.99
C THR A 301 23.15 143.64 -36.31
N LYS A 302 23.14 142.77 -37.35
CA LYS A 302 23.47 143.15 -38.72
C LYS A 302 22.58 144.28 -39.22
N ARG A 303 21.25 144.14 -39.15
CA ARG A 303 20.30 145.19 -39.57
C ARG A 303 20.52 146.51 -38.81
N LEU A 304 20.87 146.45 -37.52
CA LEU A 304 21.23 147.63 -36.73
C LEU A 304 22.53 148.26 -37.24
N ALA A 305 23.55 147.46 -37.55
CA ALA A 305 24.81 147.93 -38.12
C ALA A 305 24.64 148.49 -39.55
N ASP A 306 23.81 147.86 -40.38
CA ASP A 306 23.43 148.35 -41.71
C ASP A 306 22.65 149.66 -41.62
N LEU A 307 21.74 149.80 -40.65
CA LEU A 307 21.01 151.04 -40.39
C LEU A 307 21.91 152.13 -39.80
N GLN A 308 22.91 151.78 -38.99
CA GLN A 308 23.98 152.71 -38.57
C GLN A 308 24.86 153.12 -39.76
N ALA A 309 25.19 152.20 -40.67
CA ALA A 309 25.96 152.49 -41.89
C ALA A 309 25.16 153.35 -42.87
N GLN A 310 23.86 153.10 -43.03
CA GLN A 310 22.94 153.96 -43.79
C GLN A 310 22.80 155.33 -43.14
N ASN A 311 22.58 155.43 -41.82
CA ASN A 311 22.56 156.71 -41.13
C ASN A 311 23.90 157.46 -41.29
N ALA A 312 25.04 156.79 -41.14
CA ALA A 312 26.35 157.39 -41.39
C ALA A 312 26.55 157.82 -42.86
N SER A 313 25.96 157.10 -43.81
CA SER A 313 25.91 157.48 -45.23
C SER A 313 25.04 158.72 -45.45
N THR A 314 23.83 158.76 -44.89
CA THR A 314 22.90 159.89 -44.97
C THR A 314 23.43 161.13 -44.23
N HIS A 315 24.16 160.95 -43.12
CA HIS A 315 24.91 162.03 -42.48
C HIS A 315 26.06 162.53 -43.36
N LYS A 316 26.80 161.65 -44.06
CA LYS A 316 27.81 162.06 -45.05
C LYS A 316 27.19 162.72 -46.30
N ALA A 317 25.99 162.34 -46.69
CA ALA A 317 25.24 162.99 -47.77
C ALA A 317 24.83 164.41 -47.35
N ARG A 318 24.13 164.55 -46.22
CA ARG A 318 23.81 165.85 -45.62
C ARG A 318 25.05 166.72 -45.36
N LEU A 319 26.18 166.13 -44.97
CA LEU A 319 27.42 166.89 -44.80
C LEU A 319 27.91 167.46 -46.14
N ARG A 320 27.82 166.69 -47.24
CA ARG A 320 28.13 167.20 -48.59
C ARG A 320 27.12 168.24 -49.06
N ASP A 321 25.83 168.06 -48.80
CA ASP A 321 24.80 169.04 -49.17
C ASP A 321 25.03 170.37 -48.44
N VAL A 322 25.34 170.31 -47.14
CA VAL A 322 25.70 171.48 -46.32
C VAL A 322 27.05 172.08 -46.74
N GLN A 323 28.03 171.28 -47.15
CA GLN A 323 29.29 171.80 -47.74
C GLN A 323 29.01 172.51 -49.07
N GLY A 324 28.19 171.93 -49.94
CA GLY A 324 27.75 172.57 -51.20
C GLY A 324 27.01 173.88 -50.95
N GLN A 325 26.13 173.94 -49.96
CA GLN A 325 25.47 175.18 -49.52
C GLN A 325 26.46 176.21 -48.95
N ILE A 326 27.52 175.78 -48.26
CA ILE A 326 28.59 176.65 -47.76
C ILE A 326 29.51 177.14 -48.88
N GLU A 327 29.75 176.33 -49.93
CA GLU A 327 30.43 176.78 -51.15
C GLU A 327 29.56 177.79 -51.91
N GLN A 328 28.27 177.51 -52.09
CA GLN A 328 27.33 178.37 -52.81
C GLN A 328 27.11 179.73 -52.10
N LEU A 329 26.98 179.73 -50.77
CA LEU A 329 26.94 180.96 -49.96
C LEU A 329 28.26 181.75 -49.99
N LYS A 330 29.41 181.13 -50.32
CA LYS A 330 30.68 181.87 -50.55
C LYS A 330 30.74 182.48 -51.94
N GLU A 331 30.17 181.84 -52.96
CA GLU A 331 30.03 182.47 -54.30
C GLU A 331 29.06 183.66 -54.20
N GLU A 332 27.88 183.48 -53.61
CA GLU A 332 26.90 184.56 -53.40
C GLU A 332 27.48 185.72 -52.57
N ALA A 333 28.15 185.43 -51.45
CA ALA A 333 28.84 186.47 -50.67
C ALA A 333 30.04 187.10 -51.41
N GLY A 334 30.69 186.37 -52.32
CA GLY A 334 31.76 186.88 -53.17
C GLY A 334 31.25 187.89 -54.20
N ASP A 335 30.16 187.55 -54.90
CA ASP A 335 29.48 188.44 -55.85
C ASP A 335 28.89 189.67 -55.16
N GLU A 336 28.34 189.53 -53.96
CA GLU A 336 27.74 190.63 -53.20
C GLU A 336 28.79 191.57 -52.58
N ILE A 337 29.94 191.03 -52.14
CA ILE A 337 31.14 191.83 -51.84
C ILE A 337 31.66 192.55 -53.10
N GLY A 338 31.63 191.89 -54.26
CA GLY A 338 31.98 192.50 -55.55
C GLY A 338 31.09 193.70 -55.90
N ARG A 339 29.78 193.59 -55.68
CA ARG A 339 28.84 194.72 -55.83
C ARG A 339 29.13 195.85 -54.85
N MET A 340 29.24 195.57 -53.55
CA MET A 340 29.50 196.63 -52.57
C MET A 340 30.87 197.30 -52.77
N GLN A 341 31.88 196.60 -53.30
CA GLN A 341 33.15 197.24 -53.69
C GLN A 341 33.01 198.19 -54.89
N ALA A 342 32.15 197.87 -55.86
CA ALA A 342 31.82 198.79 -56.95
C ALA A 342 31.04 200.03 -56.45
N GLU A 343 30.09 199.84 -55.54
CA GLU A 343 29.29 200.93 -54.95
C GLU A 343 30.15 201.86 -54.07
N ILE A 344 31.06 201.31 -53.26
CA ILE A 344 32.00 202.08 -52.42
C ILE A 344 32.94 202.96 -53.25
N GLU A 345 33.42 202.46 -54.39
CA GLU A 345 34.33 203.25 -55.23
C GLU A 345 33.59 204.32 -56.04
N THR A 346 32.28 204.17 -56.30
CA THR A 346 31.42 205.29 -56.78
C THR A 346 31.11 206.33 -55.69
N GLU A 347 30.73 205.91 -54.48
CA GLU A 347 30.50 206.80 -53.32
C GLU A 347 31.74 207.69 -53.04
N ARG A 348 32.95 207.15 -53.23
CA ARG A 348 34.20 207.91 -53.08
C ARG A 348 34.35 209.09 -54.04
N VAL A 349 33.92 208.95 -55.29
CA VAL A 349 34.03 210.01 -56.30
C VAL A 349 33.05 211.16 -56.01
N ASP A 350 31.86 210.84 -55.51
CA ASP A 350 30.89 211.86 -55.10
C ASP A 350 31.28 212.54 -53.77
N LYS A 351 31.91 211.79 -52.85
CA LYS A 351 32.39 212.34 -51.58
C LYS A 351 33.48 213.41 -51.73
N GLU A 352 34.43 213.24 -52.65
CA GLU A 352 35.43 214.28 -52.96
C GLU A 352 34.81 215.60 -53.48
N GLN A 353 33.61 215.53 -54.09
CA GLN A 353 32.88 216.71 -54.53
C GLN A 353 32.05 217.36 -53.41
N ALA A 354 31.58 216.56 -52.44
CA ALA A 354 30.83 217.03 -51.28
C ALA A 354 31.72 217.75 -50.24
N GLU A 355 32.91 217.20 -49.93
CA GLU A 355 33.77 217.74 -48.86
C GLU A 355 34.27 219.16 -49.13
N ARG A 356 34.34 219.58 -50.41
CA ARG A 356 34.66 220.98 -50.79
C ARG A 356 33.56 222.00 -50.46
N ARG A 357 32.33 221.57 -50.14
CA ARG A 357 31.20 222.46 -49.78
C ARG A 357 30.91 222.53 -48.27
N VAL A 358 31.52 221.66 -47.47
CA VAL A 358 31.35 221.67 -46.00
C VAL A 358 32.42 222.52 -45.31
N ALA A 359 33.48 222.91 -46.02
CA ALA A 359 34.57 223.75 -45.49
C ALA A 359 34.20 225.22 -45.21
N GLU A 360 32.98 225.67 -45.53
CA GLU A 360 32.58 227.09 -45.48
C GLU A 360 31.58 227.45 -44.37
N LEU A 361 31.04 226.46 -43.64
CA LEU A 361 30.16 226.68 -42.49
C LEU A 361 30.51 225.75 -41.32
N GLU A 362 30.89 226.37 -40.19
CA GLU A 362 30.82 225.83 -38.82
C GLU A 362 31.60 224.51 -38.58
N LEU A 363 32.83 224.51 -38.06
CA LEU A 363 33.55 225.47 -37.22
C LEU A 363 32.89 225.79 -35.85
N ALA A 364 32.07 224.88 -35.32
CA ALA A 364 31.86 224.65 -33.88
C ALA A 364 31.11 223.32 -33.64
N VAL A 365 31.44 222.45 -32.67
CA VAL A 365 32.61 222.35 -31.78
C VAL A 365 32.84 220.85 -31.43
N GLU A 366 34.11 220.52 -31.18
CA GLU A 366 34.70 219.34 -30.50
C GLU A 366 33.85 218.67 -29.38
N ARG A 367 33.94 217.38 -28.95
CA ARG A 367 34.84 216.20 -29.11
C ARG A 367 34.13 214.96 -28.42
N PHE A 368 34.60 213.70 -28.21
CA PHE A 368 35.88 212.97 -28.41
C PHE A 368 35.71 211.40 -28.38
N GLU A 369 36.79 210.67 -28.70
CA GLU A 369 37.38 209.40 -28.14
C GLU A 369 36.62 208.35 -27.27
N GLN A 370 36.98 207.04 -27.19
CA GLN A 370 37.68 206.06 -28.09
C GLN A 370 37.77 204.60 -27.48
N ALA A 371 38.12 203.59 -28.32
CA ALA A 371 38.90 202.33 -28.07
C ALA A 371 38.30 200.96 -27.53
N PRO A 372 38.93 199.76 -27.82
CA PRO A 372 38.36 198.37 -27.64
C PRO A 372 39.31 197.22 -27.11
N ARG A 373 38.90 195.89 -27.02
CA ARG A 373 39.69 194.60 -27.27
C ARG A 373 39.05 193.19 -26.84
N PRO A 374 39.59 191.97 -27.22
CA PRO A 374 38.92 190.59 -27.14
C PRO A 374 39.75 189.27 -26.76
N GLY A 375 39.15 188.02 -26.61
CA GLY A 375 39.72 186.66 -27.03
C GLY A 375 39.75 185.27 -26.21
N THR A 376 39.25 184.12 -26.79
CA THR A 376 39.80 182.69 -27.07
C THR A 376 39.86 181.39 -26.07
N PRO A 377 40.51 180.14 -26.28
CA PRO A 377 39.93 178.69 -26.32
C PRO A 377 40.74 177.34 -25.86
N MET A 378 40.34 176.01 -26.16
CA MET A 378 41.08 174.61 -26.29
C MET A 378 40.34 173.24 -25.78
N ARG A 379 40.65 171.86 -25.82
CA ARG A 379 41.50 170.67 -26.40
C ARG A 379 41.09 169.20 -25.75
N ASN A 380 41.37 167.83 -25.91
CA ASN A 380 42.16 166.62 -26.55
C ASN A 380 41.35 165.19 -26.41
N GLY A 381 41.60 163.80 -26.58
CA GLY A 381 42.48 162.63 -27.13
C GLY A 381 42.51 161.27 -26.22
N ARG A 382 42.78 159.90 -26.40
CA ARG A 382 43.03 158.66 -27.34
C ARG A 382 43.18 157.27 -26.49
N LEU A 383 43.42 155.91 -26.77
CA LEU A 383 43.35 154.75 -27.82
C LEU A 383 43.75 153.25 -27.30
N ASP A 384 43.56 152.07 -28.04
CA ASP A 384 44.35 150.72 -28.16
C ASP A 384 43.74 149.19 -28.07
N VAL A 385 44.47 148.05 -28.42
CA VAL A 385 44.02 146.75 -29.18
C VAL A 385 44.66 145.26 -28.96
N ASN A 386 44.00 144.07 -29.34
CA ASN A 386 44.46 142.75 -30.05
C ASN A 386 44.05 141.22 -29.60
N THR A 387 44.14 140.11 -30.45
CA THR A 387 43.45 138.70 -30.31
C THR A 387 44.14 137.26 -30.77
N PRO A 388 43.55 136.07 -31.29
CA PRO A 388 43.81 134.60 -30.83
C PRO A 388 43.78 133.24 -31.78
N SER A 389 43.98 131.97 -31.24
CA SER A 389 43.38 130.56 -31.59
C SER A 389 44.02 129.33 -32.40
N ARG A 390 43.70 128.00 -32.08
CA ARG A 390 43.72 126.64 -32.88
C ARG A 390 43.66 125.28 -32.01
N PHE A 391 43.81 123.98 -32.46
CA PHE A 391 42.95 122.96 -33.22
C PHE A 391 43.48 121.42 -33.29
N GLY A 392 42.67 120.29 -33.40
CA GLY A 392 43.11 118.85 -33.79
C GLY A 392 42.29 117.53 -33.37
N SER A 393 42.43 116.29 -33.96
CA SER A 393 41.51 115.06 -33.78
C SER A 393 42.00 113.55 -33.92
N ARG A 394 41.21 112.53 -33.42
CA ARG A 394 40.89 111.09 -33.88
C ARG A 394 41.69 109.75 -33.55
N ALA A 395 40.95 108.58 -33.58
CA ALA A 395 41.30 107.12 -33.75
C ALA A 395 41.82 106.24 -32.55
N GLY A 396 41.84 104.87 -32.47
CA GLY A 396 41.41 103.69 -33.32
C GLY A 396 41.67 102.25 -32.70
N SER A 397 41.18 101.10 -33.26
CA SER A 397 41.36 99.65 -32.82
C SER A 397 40.78 98.61 -33.88
N PRO A 398 40.53 97.24 -33.75
CA PRO A 398 40.76 96.14 -32.73
C PRO A 398 41.12 94.69 -33.31
N THR A 399 40.70 93.54 -32.68
CA THR A 399 40.64 92.06 -33.10
C THR A 399 41.81 91.05 -32.81
N ALA A 400 41.73 89.67 -32.78
CA ALA A 400 40.75 88.64 -32.28
C ALA A 400 41.25 87.13 -32.38
N MET A 401 40.63 86.15 -31.65
CA MET A 401 40.59 84.64 -31.83
C MET A 401 41.82 83.72 -31.44
N PRO A 402 41.74 82.35 -31.34
CA PRO A 402 40.69 81.39 -30.86
C PRO A 402 41.17 80.12 -30.03
N GLY A 403 40.23 79.24 -29.63
CA GLY A 403 40.42 77.83 -29.14
C GLY A 403 39.07 77.15 -28.74
N SER A 404 38.91 75.86 -28.36
CA SER A 404 39.72 74.62 -28.34
C SER A 404 38.81 73.35 -28.13
N LEU A 405 39.32 72.11 -28.01
CA LEU A 405 38.53 70.83 -28.01
C LEU A 405 39.07 69.68 -27.11
N ARG A 406 38.17 68.83 -26.54
CA ARG A 406 38.25 67.33 -26.47
C ARG A 406 37.13 66.64 -25.65
N LYS A 407 36.62 65.50 -26.13
CA LYS A 407 35.95 64.42 -25.35
C LYS A 407 35.84 63.12 -26.18
N THR A 408 35.89 61.94 -25.55
CA THR A 408 35.79 60.61 -26.21
C THR A 408 35.27 59.55 -25.22
N ILE A 409 34.31 58.71 -25.62
CA ILE A 409 33.80 57.54 -24.85
C ILE A 409 33.44 56.40 -25.82
N ASN A 410 33.61 55.15 -25.39
CA ASN A 410 33.16 53.87 -25.99
C ASN A 410 33.37 53.68 -27.50
N GLY A 411 34.49 53.08 -27.88
CA GLY A 411 34.68 52.49 -29.21
C GLY A 411 34.33 51.00 -29.24
N LEU A 412 33.44 50.62 -30.15
CA LEU A 412 33.23 49.29 -30.75
C LEU A 412 32.43 49.52 -32.05
N SER A 413 32.67 48.73 -33.09
CA SER A 413 32.13 48.99 -34.44
C SER A 413 30.84 48.20 -34.73
N TYR A 414 30.00 48.77 -35.58
CA TYR A 414 28.68 48.21 -35.93
C TYR A 414 28.75 46.79 -36.52
N THR A 415 29.84 46.46 -37.22
CA THR A 415 30.08 45.12 -37.80
C THR A 415 30.31 44.03 -36.74
N GLU A 416 30.92 44.37 -35.61
CA GLU A 416 31.33 43.41 -34.57
C GLU A 416 30.13 42.91 -33.75
N LEU A 417 29.03 43.68 -33.69
CA LEU A 417 27.77 43.27 -33.09
C LEU A 417 27.04 42.20 -33.93
N TYR A 418 27.15 42.26 -35.26
CA TYR A 418 26.53 41.28 -36.15
C TYR A 418 27.23 39.91 -36.14
N SER A 419 28.55 39.88 -36.01
CA SER A 419 29.28 38.60 -35.82
C SER A 419 28.92 37.96 -34.48
N GLN A 420 28.95 38.73 -33.38
CA GLN A 420 28.58 38.22 -32.05
C GLN A 420 27.14 37.68 -31.99
N TRP A 421 26.21 38.30 -32.72
CA TRP A 421 24.83 37.80 -32.84
C TRP A 421 24.73 36.50 -33.65
N ALA A 422 25.48 36.37 -34.75
CA ALA A 422 25.54 35.14 -35.54
C ALA A 422 26.16 33.98 -34.75
N ASP A 423 27.27 34.23 -34.04
CA ASP A 423 27.95 33.25 -33.18
C ASP A 423 27.02 32.77 -32.06
N ALA A 424 26.31 33.69 -31.41
CA ALA A 424 25.33 33.37 -30.37
C ALA A 424 24.15 32.53 -30.91
N GLN A 425 23.68 32.81 -32.13
CA GLN A 425 22.61 32.03 -32.74
C GLN A 425 23.08 30.62 -33.16
N GLN A 426 24.32 30.48 -33.63
CA GLN A 426 24.93 29.18 -33.93
C GLN A 426 25.17 28.35 -32.65
N ALA A 427 25.60 28.99 -31.56
CA ALA A 427 25.72 28.36 -30.24
C ALA A 427 24.35 27.86 -29.73
N LEU A 428 23.30 28.66 -29.87
CA LEU A 428 21.93 28.28 -29.49
C LEU A 428 21.38 27.10 -30.31
N GLU A 429 21.66 27.03 -31.62
CA GLU A 429 21.31 25.84 -32.40
C GLU A 429 22.10 24.60 -31.97
N ASN A 430 23.38 24.75 -31.64
CA ASN A 430 24.21 23.63 -31.21
C ASN A 430 23.76 23.08 -29.85
N GLU A 431 23.35 23.94 -28.90
CA GLU A 431 22.72 23.48 -27.66
C GLU A 431 21.33 22.86 -27.89
N LYS A 432 20.52 23.36 -28.84
CA LYS A 432 19.27 22.68 -29.23
C LYS A 432 19.51 21.30 -29.84
N ARG A 433 20.58 21.13 -30.62
CA ARG A 433 21.01 19.81 -31.14
C ARG A 433 21.57 18.91 -30.04
N ARG A 434 22.29 19.46 -29.05
CA ARG A 434 22.85 18.73 -27.90
C ARG A 434 21.74 18.23 -26.96
N THR A 435 20.83 19.12 -26.57
CA THR A 435 19.68 18.80 -25.73
C THR A 435 18.72 17.83 -26.41
N LYS A 436 18.46 17.96 -27.73
CA LYS A 436 17.72 16.93 -28.46
C LYS A 436 18.40 15.57 -28.37
N LYS A 437 19.70 15.46 -28.71
CA LYS A 437 20.44 14.18 -28.63
C LYS A 437 20.43 13.57 -27.22
N LEU A 438 20.39 14.39 -26.17
CA LEU A 438 20.28 13.93 -24.79
C LEU A 438 18.86 13.44 -24.44
N SER A 439 17.82 14.02 -25.04
CA SER A 439 16.44 13.49 -24.97
C SER A 439 16.36 12.17 -25.72
N ASP A 440 16.76 12.14 -27.00
CA ASP A 440 16.72 10.95 -27.86
C ASP A 440 17.41 9.74 -27.17
N ALA A 441 18.54 9.96 -26.49
CA ALA A 441 19.28 8.94 -25.74
C ALA A 441 18.65 8.57 -24.37
N MET A 442 17.88 9.46 -23.74
CA MET A 442 17.10 9.12 -22.54
C MET A 442 15.84 8.34 -22.90
N ASP A 443 15.20 8.68 -24.01
CA ASP A 443 14.06 7.94 -24.56
C ASP A 443 14.51 6.51 -24.98
N GLU A 444 15.70 6.36 -25.57
CA GLU A 444 16.34 5.07 -25.85
C GLU A 444 16.65 4.26 -24.58
N LEU A 445 17.18 4.89 -23.52
CA LEU A 445 17.42 4.23 -22.22
C LEU A 445 16.12 3.83 -21.50
N VAL A 446 15.04 4.62 -21.62
CA VAL A 446 13.72 4.24 -21.09
C VAL A 446 13.20 3.00 -21.82
N VAL A 447 13.30 2.95 -23.14
CA VAL A 447 12.91 1.77 -23.92
C VAL A 447 13.79 0.54 -23.58
N GLU A 448 15.10 0.70 -23.37
CA GLU A 448 15.97 -0.41 -22.94
C GLU A 448 15.61 -0.91 -21.53
N MET A 449 15.24 0.00 -20.62
CA MET A 449 14.74 -0.34 -19.28
C MET A 449 13.37 -1.02 -19.30
N GLU A 450 12.44 -0.57 -20.14
CA GLU A 450 11.12 -1.21 -20.32
C GLU A 450 11.25 -2.62 -20.90
N ASN A 451 12.19 -2.84 -21.84
CA ASN A 451 12.48 -4.16 -22.39
C ASN A 451 13.16 -5.10 -21.37
N ARG A 452 13.98 -4.60 -20.44
CA ARG A 452 14.60 -5.42 -19.37
C ARG A 452 13.72 -5.58 -18.12
N ALA A 453 12.69 -4.76 -17.93
CA ALA A 453 11.74 -4.89 -16.83
C ALA A 453 11.13 -6.31 -16.68
N PRO A 454 10.67 -7.01 -17.74
CA PRO A 454 10.18 -8.39 -17.62
C PRO A 454 11.28 -9.38 -17.18
N GLU A 455 12.49 -9.30 -17.76
CA GLU A 455 13.62 -10.17 -17.38
C GLU A 455 13.99 -10.00 -15.90
N MET A 456 13.96 -8.76 -15.39
CA MET A 456 14.17 -8.46 -13.97
C MET A 456 13.06 -9.04 -13.08
N LEU A 457 11.80 -8.96 -13.50
CA LEU A 457 10.67 -9.49 -12.75
C LEU A 457 10.64 -11.03 -12.73
N GLU A 458 11.02 -11.68 -13.82
CA GLU A 458 11.21 -13.13 -13.90
C GLU A 458 12.36 -13.58 -12.98
N THR A 459 13.51 -12.88 -13.05
CA THR A 459 14.65 -13.12 -12.16
C THR A 459 14.29 -12.93 -10.67
N GLN A 460 13.45 -11.95 -10.32
CA GLN A 460 12.98 -11.76 -8.94
C GLN A 460 12.02 -12.88 -8.50
N GLN A 461 11.14 -13.36 -9.38
CA GLN A 461 10.24 -14.47 -9.08
C GLN A 461 11.01 -15.78 -8.90
N GLU A 462 12.01 -16.05 -9.75
CA GLU A 462 12.86 -17.23 -9.63
C GLU A 462 13.72 -17.19 -8.35
N ASN A 463 14.33 -16.04 -8.01
CA ASN A 463 15.03 -15.88 -6.73
C ASN A 463 14.10 -16.11 -5.53
N SER A 464 12.90 -15.51 -5.50
CA SER A 464 11.96 -15.71 -4.39
C SER A 464 11.45 -17.15 -4.29
N ARG A 465 11.33 -17.86 -5.42
CA ARG A 465 11.06 -19.30 -5.43
C ARG A 465 12.23 -20.10 -4.86
N LEU A 466 13.47 -19.79 -5.27
CA LEU A 466 14.67 -20.46 -4.75
C LEU A 466 14.87 -20.19 -3.25
N GLU A 467 14.56 -18.99 -2.75
CA GLU A 467 14.51 -18.69 -1.31
C GLU A 467 13.48 -19.56 -0.58
N GLN A 468 12.28 -19.75 -1.15
CA GLN A 468 11.25 -20.63 -0.59
C GLN A 468 11.67 -22.11 -0.61
N GLU A 469 12.30 -22.57 -1.70
CA GLU A 469 12.85 -23.94 -1.78
C GLU A 469 13.99 -24.15 -0.78
N ILE A 470 14.89 -23.18 -0.59
CA ILE A 470 15.95 -23.22 0.43
C ILE A 470 15.36 -23.23 1.86
N LEU A 471 14.35 -22.39 2.15
CA LEU A 471 13.66 -22.39 3.44
C LEU A 471 12.94 -23.73 3.70
N SER A 472 12.32 -24.31 2.68
CA SER A 472 11.66 -25.62 2.76
C SER A 472 12.66 -26.76 2.99
N ILE A 473 13.81 -26.72 2.31
CA ILE A 473 14.91 -27.68 2.52
C ILE A 473 15.53 -27.50 3.92
N SER A 474 15.67 -26.27 4.42
CA SER A 474 16.12 -26.03 5.80
C SER A 474 15.14 -26.60 6.81
N SER A 475 13.83 -26.37 6.63
CA SER A 475 12.79 -26.93 7.51
C SER A 475 12.81 -28.47 7.50
N MET A 476 12.96 -29.10 6.33
CA MET A 476 13.10 -30.55 6.21
C MET A 476 14.40 -31.09 6.81
N LEU A 477 15.47 -30.28 6.87
CA LEU A 477 16.72 -30.64 7.52
C LEU A 477 16.63 -30.51 9.04
N ASP A 478 15.97 -29.45 9.54
CA ASP A 478 15.71 -29.23 10.97
C ASP A 478 14.70 -30.27 11.53
N GLU A 479 13.77 -30.78 10.71
CA GLU A 479 12.87 -31.89 11.06
C GLU A 479 13.54 -33.28 11.01
N ALA A 480 14.76 -33.39 10.47
CA ALA A 480 15.48 -34.65 10.25
C ALA A 480 16.69 -34.87 11.21
N ASN A 481 16.93 -33.96 12.15
CA ASN A 481 18.00 -34.02 13.16
C ASN A 481 17.46 -34.19 14.60
#